data_AF-A0A6G4R257-F1
#
_entry.id   AF-A0A6G4R257-F1
#
_cell.length_a   1.000
_cell.length_b   1.000
_cell.length_c   1.000
_cell.angle_alpha   90.00
_cell.angle_beta   90.00
_cell.angle_gamma   90.00
#
_symmetry.space_group_name_H-M   'P 1'
#
loop_
_entity.id
_entity.type
_entity.pdbx_description
1 polymer ?
#
loop_
_entity_poly.entity_id
_entity_poly.type
_entity_poly.pdbx_seq_one_letter_code
_entity_poly.pdbx_strand_id
1 'polypeptide(L)'
;MTSLVALIALLAPAQAEPPLLTITEPRPPELLSAGFEARCEGRTLALQGAGARRPTSDAPLLKLDGQNVALPPAALAFLSADRSAYRFAAVCDRGGAFHVKLNRVSGTADGALSFDVHAFDVDGQGKLTDRGGQKGTAEGFSYR
;
A
#
# COMPACT_ATOMS: atom_id res chain seq x y z
N MET A 1 -74.04 -31.92 23.34
CA MET A 1 -73.04 -31.11 24.09
C MET A 1 -71.67 -31.68 23.76
N THR A 2 -70.71 -30.82 23.37
CA THR A 2 -69.24 -31.05 23.24
C THR A 2 -68.79 -32.11 22.22
N SER A 3 -67.76 -31.95 21.38
CA SER A 3 -66.67 -30.99 21.36
C SER A 3 -66.07 -30.87 19.96
N LEU A 4 -65.72 -29.64 19.58
CA LEU A 4 -65.02 -29.25 18.35
C LEU A 4 -63.51 -29.44 18.60
N VAL A 5 -62.81 -30.28 17.83
CA VAL A 5 -61.34 -30.37 17.88
C VAL A 5 -60.77 -29.52 16.76
N ALA A 6 -60.32 -28.31 17.13
CA ALA A 6 -59.56 -27.43 16.25
C ALA A 6 -58.08 -27.85 16.29
N LEU A 7 -57.54 -28.28 15.14
CA LEU A 7 -56.13 -28.56 14.96
C LEU A 7 -55.42 -27.25 14.55
N ILE A 8 -54.79 -26.57 15.50
CA ILE A 8 -53.97 -25.39 15.24
C ILE A 8 -52.57 -25.88 14.85
N ALA A 9 -52.22 -25.74 13.57
CA ALA A 9 -50.86 -25.93 13.09
C ALA A 9 -49.99 -24.74 13.55
N LEU A 10 -49.09 -25.01 14.49
CA LEU A 10 -48.06 -24.07 14.93
C LEU A 10 -47.04 -23.86 13.80
N LEU A 11 -47.15 -22.74 13.10
CA LEU A 11 -46.08 -22.18 12.28
C LEU A 11 -44.99 -21.63 13.21
N ALA A 12 -43.88 -22.35 13.33
CA ALA A 12 -42.67 -21.80 13.92
C ALA A 12 -42.08 -20.75 12.96
N PRO A 13 -41.72 -19.53 13.41
CA PRO A 13 -40.94 -18.64 12.57
C PRO A 13 -39.52 -19.22 12.46
N ALA A 14 -39.08 -19.43 11.23
CA ALA A 14 -37.68 -19.69 10.92
C ALA A 14 -36.85 -18.54 11.50
N GLN A 15 -36.10 -18.80 12.57
CA GLN A 15 -35.17 -17.84 13.14
C GLN A 15 -34.06 -17.63 12.12
N ALA A 16 -34.12 -16.53 11.38
CA ALA A 16 -33.01 -16.07 10.57
C ALA A 16 -31.84 -15.77 11.51
N GLU A 17 -30.81 -16.59 11.48
CA GLU A 17 -29.55 -16.32 12.18
C GLU A 17 -29.03 -14.96 11.68
N PRO A 18 -28.71 -14.00 12.57
CA PRO A 18 -28.15 -12.74 12.14
C PRO A 18 -26.81 -13.02 11.43
N PRO A 19 -26.53 -12.36 10.30
CA PRO A 19 -25.25 -12.54 9.63
C PRO A 19 -24.14 -12.16 10.61
N LEU A 20 -23.28 -13.14 10.88
CA LEU A 20 -22.08 -12.95 11.69
C LEU A 20 -21.18 -11.98 10.93
N LEU A 21 -21.29 -10.69 11.23
CA LEU A 21 -20.34 -9.67 10.81
C LEU A 21 -19.04 -9.98 11.54
N THR A 22 -18.20 -10.80 10.91
CA THR A 22 -16.81 -10.95 11.31
C THR A 22 -16.17 -9.58 11.11
N ILE A 23 -16.13 -8.78 12.18
CA ILE A 23 -15.27 -7.61 12.27
C ILE A 23 -13.87 -8.19 12.31
N THR A 24 -13.29 -8.40 11.13
CA THR A 24 -11.86 -8.63 11.01
C THR A 24 -11.23 -7.40 11.64
N GLU A 25 -10.70 -7.54 12.86
CA GLU A 25 -9.91 -6.49 13.49
C GLU A 25 -8.93 -5.96 12.44
N PRO A 26 -8.78 -4.63 12.29
CA PRO A 26 -7.81 -4.06 11.38
C PRO A 26 -6.44 -4.60 11.79
N ARG A 27 -5.97 -5.64 11.08
CA ARG A 27 -4.66 -6.20 11.34
C ARG A 27 -3.69 -5.05 11.07
N PRO A 28 -2.80 -4.69 12.02
CA PRO A 28 -1.80 -3.65 11.79
C PRO A 28 -1.12 -3.97 10.46
N PRO A 29 -0.92 -2.99 9.55
CA PRO A 29 -0.33 -3.27 8.26
C PRO A 29 0.96 -4.04 8.50
N GLU A 30 1.01 -5.29 8.02
CA GLU A 30 2.26 -6.06 8.06
C GLU A 30 3.31 -5.16 7.41
N LEU A 31 4.36 -4.86 8.16
CA LEU A 31 5.46 -4.00 7.73
C LEU A 31 6.25 -4.72 6.65
N LEU A 32 5.69 -4.73 5.44
CA LEU A 32 6.21 -5.29 4.21
C LEU A 32 6.36 -4.10 3.25
N SER A 33 7.49 -3.85 2.61
CA SER A 33 8.57 -4.75 2.21
C SER A 33 9.88 -4.00 2.04
N ALA A 34 11.00 -4.71 2.19
CA ALA A 34 12.39 -4.27 1.95
C ALA A 34 12.70 -3.99 0.46
N GLY A 35 11.68 -3.66 -0.32
CA GLY A 35 11.75 -3.37 -1.74
C GLY A 35 10.41 -3.49 -2.47
N PHE A 36 10.42 -3.08 -3.73
CA PHE A 36 9.33 -3.07 -4.68
C PHE A 36 9.87 -3.53 -6.04
N GLU A 37 9.08 -4.27 -6.81
CA GLU A 37 9.40 -4.61 -8.19
C GLU A 37 8.15 -4.40 -9.06
N ALA A 38 8.30 -3.73 -10.19
CA ALA A 38 7.29 -3.61 -11.23
C ALA A 38 7.87 -4.03 -12.57
N ARG A 39 7.05 -4.72 -13.37
CA ARG A 39 7.43 -5.18 -14.70
C ARG A 39 6.55 -4.54 -15.75
N CYS A 40 7.15 -4.08 -16.83
CA CYS A 40 6.45 -3.48 -17.96
C CYS A 40 7.20 -3.70 -19.26
N GLU A 41 6.53 -4.21 -20.30
CA GLU A 41 7.07 -4.34 -21.67
C GLU A 41 8.49 -4.96 -21.71
N GLY A 42 8.73 -6.00 -20.91
CA GLY A 42 10.02 -6.70 -20.82
C GLY A 42 11.06 -6.03 -19.91
N ARG A 43 10.70 -4.91 -19.28
CA ARG A 43 11.53 -4.16 -18.36
C ARG A 43 11.15 -4.39 -16.91
N THR A 44 12.11 -4.21 -16.03
CA THR A 44 11.93 -4.36 -14.58
C THR A 44 12.43 -3.14 -13.85
N LEU A 45 11.53 -2.44 -13.15
CA LEU A 45 11.89 -1.41 -12.18
C LEU A 45 11.87 -2.01 -10.79
N ALA A 46 12.96 -1.89 -10.05
CA ALA A 46 13.06 -2.37 -8.68
C ALA A 46 13.54 -1.26 -7.74
N LEU A 47 12.92 -1.14 -6.57
CA LEU A 47 13.43 -0.34 -5.46
C LEU A 47 13.82 -1.27 -4.33
N GLN A 48 14.98 -1.08 -3.71
CA GLN A 48 15.50 -1.92 -2.64
C GLN A 48 15.86 -1.04 -1.43
N GLY A 49 15.77 -1.58 -0.21
CA GLY A 49 16.24 -0.89 1.00
C GLY A 49 15.34 0.23 1.52
N ALA A 50 14.12 0.38 0.99
CA ALA A 50 13.14 1.32 1.53
C ALA A 50 12.36 0.72 2.70
N GLY A 51 12.03 1.54 3.71
CA GLY A 51 11.01 1.20 4.71
C GLY A 51 11.32 0.11 5.73
N ALA A 52 12.59 -0.28 5.91
CA ALA A 52 12.93 -1.23 6.96
C ALA A 52 12.90 -0.55 8.34
N ARG A 53 12.16 -1.14 9.30
CA ARG A 53 12.17 -0.76 10.74
C ARG A 53 13.55 -0.86 11.40
N ARG A 54 14.52 -1.45 10.73
CA ARG A 54 15.94 -1.34 11.05
C ARG A 54 16.58 -0.50 9.97
N PRO A 55 17.55 0.38 10.28
CA PRO A 55 18.43 0.87 9.24
C PRO A 55 18.97 -0.37 8.52
N THR A 56 18.51 -0.60 7.29
CA THR A 56 19.42 -1.22 6.33
C THR A 56 20.58 -0.24 6.33
N SER A 57 21.79 -0.71 6.64
CA SER A 57 22.99 0.11 6.51
C SER A 57 23.11 0.75 5.12
N ASP A 58 22.34 0.22 4.18
CA ASP A 58 22.36 0.54 2.78
C ASP A 58 21.24 1.54 2.46
N ALA A 59 21.63 2.60 1.74
CA ALA A 59 20.72 3.60 1.23
C ALA A 59 19.71 2.96 0.23
N PRO A 60 18.51 3.53 0.07
CA PRO A 60 17.56 3.08 -0.93
C PRO A 60 18.16 3.08 -2.34
N LEU A 61 18.01 1.99 -3.07
CA LEU A 61 18.53 1.82 -4.43
C LEU A 61 17.39 1.58 -5.41
N LEU A 62 17.28 2.45 -6.42
CA LEU A 62 16.40 2.27 -7.56
C LEU A 62 17.18 1.61 -8.70
N LYS A 63 16.58 0.62 -9.35
CA LYS A 63 17.16 -0.13 -10.47
C LYS A 63 16.18 -0.22 -11.63
N LEU A 64 16.69 -0.07 -12.84
CA LEU A 64 15.99 -0.35 -14.09
C LEU A 64 16.77 -1.44 -14.84
N ASP A 65 16.14 -2.58 -15.08
CA ASP A 65 16.75 -3.75 -15.73
C ASP A 65 18.07 -4.18 -15.05
N GLY A 66 18.11 -4.06 -13.72
CA GLY A 66 19.27 -4.35 -12.87
C GLY A 66 20.31 -3.23 -12.79
N GLN A 67 20.22 -2.19 -13.61
CA GLN A 67 21.12 -1.04 -13.58
C GLN A 67 20.66 0.01 -12.58
N ASN A 68 21.58 0.59 -11.81
CA ASN A 68 21.23 1.62 -10.83
C ASN A 68 20.74 2.90 -11.51
N VAL A 69 19.61 3.41 -11.04
CA VAL A 69 19.06 4.72 -11.39
C VAL A 69 19.27 5.65 -10.21
N ALA A 70 19.92 6.78 -10.43
CA ALA A 70 20.17 7.75 -9.38
C ALA A 70 18.85 8.36 -8.88
N LEU A 71 18.56 8.18 -7.60
CA LEU A 71 17.45 8.86 -6.93
C LEU A 71 17.83 10.31 -6.63
N PRO A 72 16.92 11.28 -6.81
CA PRO A 72 17.15 12.66 -6.43
C PRO A 72 17.19 12.78 -4.89
N PRO A 73 17.89 13.78 -4.34
CA PRO A 73 18.01 13.95 -2.89
C PRO A 73 16.67 13.98 -2.14
N ALA A 74 15.63 14.57 -2.72
CA ALA A 74 14.29 14.62 -2.12
C ALA A 74 13.66 13.22 -2.01
N ALA A 75 13.80 12.37 -3.02
CA ALA A 75 13.29 11.01 -2.97
C ALA A 75 14.08 10.13 -1.99
N LEU A 76 15.41 10.29 -1.91
CA LEU A 76 16.23 9.63 -0.91
C LEU A 76 15.78 10.02 0.51
N ALA A 77 15.65 11.32 0.78
CA ALA A 77 15.16 11.81 2.07
C ALA A 77 13.74 11.30 2.38
N PHE A 78 12.88 11.20 1.36
CA PHE A 78 11.55 10.64 1.53
C PHE A 78 11.59 9.18 1.98
N LEU A 79 12.42 8.35 1.33
CA LEU A 79 12.56 6.91 1.53
C LEU A 79 13.38 6.52 2.77
N SER A 80 14.18 7.44 3.29
CA SER A 80 15.01 7.26 4.49
C SER A 80 14.34 7.74 5.78
N ALA A 81 13.06 8.10 5.75
CA ALA A 81 12.39 8.56 6.97
C ALA A 81 12.18 7.42 7.96
N ASP A 82 12.60 7.66 9.20
CA ASP A 82 12.47 6.73 10.32
C ASP A 82 11.00 6.47 10.68
N ARG A 83 10.76 5.32 11.32
CA ARG A 83 9.43 4.92 11.86
C ARG A 83 8.29 5.08 10.85
N SER A 84 8.60 4.81 9.59
CA SER A 84 7.68 4.99 8.49
C SER A 84 7.40 3.67 7.79
N ALA A 85 6.17 3.50 7.31
CA ALA A 85 5.80 2.45 6.38
C ALA A 85 5.58 3.08 5.00
N TYR A 86 5.87 2.31 3.96
CA TYR A 86 5.81 2.78 2.58
C TYR A 86 4.90 1.89 1.76
N ARG A 87 4.19 2.52 0.81
CA ARG A 87 3.44 1.82 -0.21
C ARG A 87 3.86 2.32 -1.59
N PHE A 88 4.30 1.39 -2.40
CA PHE A 88 4.82 1.64 -3.74
C PHE A 88 3.74 1.31 -4.77
N ALA A 89 3.55 2.21 -5.73
CA ALA A 89 2.78 1.94 -6.93
C ALA A 89 3.61 2.42 -8.13
N ALA A 90 3.73 1.59 -9.16
CA ALA A 90 4.21 2.05 -10.46
C ALA A 90 3.23 1.62 -11.54
N VAL A 91 2.97 2.52 -12.46
CA VAL A 91 2.31 2.24 -13.72
C VAL A 91 3.26 2.58 -14.85
N CYS A 92 3.10 1.99 -16.02
CA CYS A 92 3.91 2.35 -17.17
C CYS A 92 3.07 2.83 -18.34
N ASP A 93 3.65 3.70 -19.15
CA ASP A 93 3.08 4.08 -20.43
C ASP A 93 3.53 3.13 -21.56
N ARG A 94 2.96 3.30 -22.76
CA ARG A 94 3.35 2.54 -23.97
C ARG A 94 4.76 2.87 -24.49
N GLY A 95 5.45 3.84 -23.88
CA GLY A 95 6.84 4.17 -24.16
C GLY A 95 7.82 3.45 -23.25
N GLY A 96 7.31 2.60 -22.34
CA GLY A 96 8.11 1.88 -21.36
C GLY A 96 8.62 2.77 -20.21
N ALA A 97 8.09 3.98 -20.05
CA ALA A 97 8.40 4.82 -18.90
C ALA A 97 7.57 4.37 -17.69
N PHE A 98 8.19 4.32 -16.52
CA PHE A 98 7.52 4.05 -15.25
C PHE A 98 7.13 5.36 -14.57
N HIS A 99 5.86 5.50 -14.23
CA HIS A 99 5.33 6.54 -13.34
C HIS A 99 5.20 5.95 -11.94
N VAL A 100 6.04 6.41 -11.02
CA VAL A 100 6.13 5.87 -9.67
C VAL A 100 5.47 6.81 -8.67
N LYS A 101 4.62 6.26 -7.81
CA LYS A 101 4.04 6.92 -6.64
C LYS A 101 4.43 6.17 -5.38
N LEU A 102 5.06 6.89 -4.47
CA LEU A 102 5.47 6.45 -3.15
C LEU A 102 4.54 7.08 -2.13
N ASN A 103 3.76 6.29 -1.42
CA ASN A 103 3.05 6.79 -0.25
C ASN A 103 3.89 6.44 0.98
N ARG A 104 4.00 7.37 1.93
CA ARG A 104 4.62 7.18 3.25
C ARG A 104 3.62 7.48 4.34
N VAL A 105 3.54 6.61 5.34
CA VAL A 105 2.84 6.84 6.60
C VAL A 105 3.87 6.83 7.71
N SER A 106 3.89 7.88 8.51
CA SER A 106 4.82 8.05 9.62
C SER A 106 4.03 8.24 10.90
N GLY A 107 4.43 7.55 11.97
CA GLY A 107 3.83 7.70 13.30
C GLY A 107 4.68 8.57 14.22
N THR A 108 4.03 9.48 14.95
CA THR A 108 4.65 10.26 16.04
C THR A 108 4.53 9.52 17.37
N ALA A 109 5.28 9.97 18.39
CA ALA A 109 5.34 9.30 19.69
C ALA A 109 4.00 9.32 20.46
N ASP A 110 3.15 10.30 20.18
CA ASP A 110 1.78 10.45 20.68
C ASP A 110 0.74 9.65 19.87
N GLY A 111 1.17 8.91 18.84
CA GLY A 111 0.31 8.05 18.03
C GLY A 111 -0.39 8.74 16.85
N ALA A 112 -0.13 10.02 16.60
CA ALA A 112 -0.64 10.67 15.39
C ALA A 112 0.04 10.11 14.13
N LEU A 113 -0.71 10.00 13.04
CA LEU A 113 -0.23 9.53 11.75
C LEU A 113 -0.13 10.70 10.77
N SER A 114 1.01 10.83 10.09
CA SER A 114 1.18 11.70 8.92
C SER A 114 1.25 10.86 7.67
N PHE A 115 0.59 11.34 6.61
CA PHE A 115 0.62 10.74 5.29
C PHE A 115 1.29 11.71 4.32
N ASP A 116 2.27 11.21 3.57
CA ASP A 116 2.97 11.97 2.54
C ASP A 116 3.05 11.12 1.27
N VAL A 117 3.17 11.78 0.13
CA VAL A 117 3.34 11.13 -1.18
C VAL A 117 4.53 11.77 -1.87
N HIS A 118 5.35 10.95 -2.53
CA HIS A 118 6.40 11.39 -3.43
C HIS A 118 6.23 10.70 -4.78
N ALA A 119 6.45 11.40 -5.88
CA ALA A 119 6.35 10.82 -7.21
C ALA A 119 7.56 11.13 -8.07
N PHE A 120 7.89 10.23 -8.99
CA PHE A 120 8.91 10.42 -10.00
C PHE A 120 8.63 9.53 -11.21
N ASP A 121 9.15 9.93 -12.36
CA ASP A 121 9.11 9.16 -13.60
C ASP A 121 10.50 8.59 -13.89
N VAL A 122 10.57 7.37 -14.42
CA VAL A 122 11.80 6.75 -14.93
C VAL A 122 11.57 6.38 -16.38
N ASP A 123 12.26 7.05 -17.30
CA ASP A 123 12.13 6.72 -18.73
C ASP A 123 12.85 5.42 -19.09
N GLY A 124 12.73 5.02 -20.36
CA GLY A 124 13.34 3.81 -20.85
C GLY A 124 14.88 3.83 -20.90
N GLN A 125 15.53 4.92 -20.57
CA GLN A 125 16.97 5.04 -20.55
C GLN A 125 17.48 5.16 -19.09
N GLY A 126 16.56 5.08 -18.11
CA GLY A 126 16.89 5.24 -16.70
C GLY A 126 17.05 6.69 -16.28
N LYS A 127 16.62 7.65 -17.11
CA LYS A 127 16.57 9.05 -16.70
C LYS A 127 15.38 9.25 -15.77
N LEU A 128 15.67 9.78 -14.59
CA LEU A 128 14.66 10.08 -13.59
C LEU A 128 14.20 11.54 -13.71
N THR A 129 12.89 11.75 -13.70
CA THR A 129 12.26 13.08 -13.55
C THR A 129 11.51 13.14 -12.24
N ASP A 130 12.00 13.96 -11.30
CA ASP A 130 11.35 14.12 -10.00
C ASP A 130 10.06 14.92 -10.13
N ARG A 131 8.96 14.42 -9.57
CA ARG A 131 7.67 15.14 -9.50
C ARG A 131 7.43 15.76 -8.12
N GLY A 132 8.31 15.48 -7.17
CA GLY A 132 8.30 16.07 -5.84
C GLY A 132 7.35 15.38 -4.85
N GLY A 133 7.32 15.96 -3.66
CA GLY A 133 6.53 15.48 -2.53
C GLY A 133 5.32 16.36 -2.23
N GLN A 134 4.25 15.75 -1.73
CA GLN A 134 3.03 16.42 -1.29
C GLN A 134 2.39 15.69 -0.10
N LYS A 135 1.45 16.35 0.58
CA LYS A 135 0.67 15.69 1.63
C LYS A 135 -0.22 14.59 1.03
N GLY A 136 -0.25 13.46 1.69
CA GLY A 136 -1.06 12.30 1.34
C GLY A 136 -2.31 12.18 2.19
N THR A 137 -3.08 11.13 1.93
CA THR A 137 -4.22 10.71 2.74
C THR A 137 -4.07 9.23 3.09
N ALA A 138 -4.84 8.77 4.09
CA ALA A 138 -4.89 7.36 4.46
C ALA A 138 -5.35 6.46 3.29
N GLU A 139 -6.15 7.00 2.35
CA GLU A 139 -6.61 6.28 1.16
C GLU A 139 -5.46 5.79 0.27
N GLY A 140 -4.38 6.57 0.21
CA GLY A 140 -3.16 6.18 -0.51
C GLY A 140 -2.48 4.94 0.08
N PHE A 141 -2.83 4.57 1.31
CA PHE A 141 -2.30 3.41 2.04
C PHE A 141 -3.26 2.22 2.10
N SER A 142 -4.57 2.44 2.12
CA SER A 142 -5.56 1.36 2.10
C SER A 142 -5.59 0.65 0.73
N TYR A 143 -5.29 -0.64 0.68
CA TYR A 143 -5.53 -1.48 -0.50
C TYR A 143 -7.01 -1.90 -0.55
N ARG A 144 -7.53 -2.03 -1.78
CA ARG A 144 -8.37 -3.17 -2.15
C ARG A 144 -7.49 -4.15 -2.91
#